data_AF-A0A6G2G0K2-F1
#
_entry.id   AF-A0A6G2G0K2-F1
#
_cell.length_a   1.000
_cell.length_b   1.000
_cell.length_c   1.000
_cell.angle_alpha   90.00
_cell.angle_beta   90.00
_cell.angle_gamma   90.00
#
_symmetry.space_group_name_H-M   'P 1'
#
loop_
_entity.id
_entity.type
_entity.pdbx_description
1 polymer ?
#
loop_
_entity_poly.entity_id
_entity_poly.type
_entity_poly.pdbx_seq_one_letter_code
_entity_poly.pdbx_strand_id
1 'polypeptide(L)' 'MDAECYFCHGLVLPDERDDIVLGDHGDHRVFLHEQCARGYELVEDAADARDAVEVTCPECGAVEVH' A
#
# COMPACT_ATOMS: atom_id res chain seq x y z
N MET A 1 12.76 8.50 -10.11
CA MET A 1 11.49 8.54 -9.36
C MET A 1 11.05 7.10 -9.35
N ASP A 2 11.56 6.41 -8.34
CA ASP A 2 11.72 4.98 -8.31
C ASP A 2 10.53 4.47 -7.50
N ALA A 3 9.52 3.96 -8.21
CA ALA A 3 8.39 3.28 -7.60
C ALA A 3 8.90 1.90 -7.19
N GLU A 4 9.58 1.82 -6.05
CA GLU A 4 10.10 0.57 -5.50
C GLU A 4 9.29 0.15 -4.29
N CYS A 5 8.93 -1.13 -4.23
CA CYS A 5 8.16 -1.70 -3.14
C CYS A 5 9.00 -1.67 -1.87
N TYR A 6 8.46 -1.12 -0.79
CA TYR A 6 9.17 -0.98 0.48
C TYR A 6 9.72 -2.32 1.02
N PHE A 7 9.05 -3.44 0.73
CA PHE A 7 9.43 -4.76 1.25
C PHE A 7 10.42 -5.50 0.37
N CYS A 8 10.09 -5.68 -0.91
CA CYS A 8 10.88 -6.49 -1.82
C CYS A 8 11.91 -5.66 -2.61
N HIS A 9 11.85 -4.33 -2.50
CA HIS A 9 12.58 -3.38 -3.36
C HIS A 9 12.39 -3.65 -4.86
N GLY A 10 11.33 -4.39 -5.21
CA GLY A 10 10.93 -4.65 -6.59
C GLY A 10 10.25 -3.41 -7.16
N LEU A 11 10.36 -3.22 -8.48
CA LEU A 11 9.64 -2.15 -9.15
C LEU A 11 8.12 -2.37 -9.02
N VAL A 12 7.43 -1.33 -8.58
CA VAL A 12 5.98 -1.18 -8.54
C VAL A 12 5.61 -0.37 -9.77
N LEU A 13 4.73 -0.91 -10.58
CA LEU A 13 4.32 -0.30 -11.84
C LEU A 13 2.88 0.13 -11.66
N PRO A 14 2.60 1.43 -11.43
CA PRO A 14 1.24 1.91 -11.10
C PRO A 14 0.16 1.67 -12.18
N ASP A 15 0.51 1.02 -13.30
CA ASP A 15 -0.43 0.53 -14.34
C ASP A 15 -0.90 -0.92 -14.07
N GLU A 16 -0.22 -1.67 -13.19
CA GLU A 16 -0.64 -2.98 -12.71
C GLU A 16 -1.73 -2.80 -11.63
N ARG A 17 -2.84 -3.53 -11.78
CA ARG A 17 -4.07 -3.33 -10.99
C ARG A 17 -3.96 -3.72 -9.52
N ASP A 18 -2.86 -4.35 -9.12
CA ASP A 18 -2.64 -4.92 -7.79
C ASP A 18 -1.57 -4.14 -7.01
N ASP A 19 -1.22 -2.94 -7.44
CA ASP A 19 -0.23 -2.09 -6.77
C ASP A 19 -0.91 -1.07 -5.85
N ILE A 20 -0.45 -1.04 -4.59
CA ILE A 20 -0.92 -0.11 -3.57
C ILE A 20 0.08 1.04 -3.43
N VAL A 21 -0.42 2.26 -3.60
CA VAL A 21 0.38 3.48 -3.42
C VAL A 21 -0.20 4.27 -2.28
N LEU A 22 0.56 4.38 -1.20
CA LEU A 22 0.20 5.18 -0.03
C LEU A 22 0.88 6.54 -0.14
N GLY A 23 0.11 7.61 -0.16
CA GLY A 23 0.61 8.97 -0.30
C GLY A 23 -0.35 10.06 0.15
N ASP A 24 -1.54 9.70 0.65
CA ASP A 24 -2.48 10.67 1.23
C ASP A 24 -2.13 11.00 2.69
N HIS A 25 -1.45 10.08 3.38
CA HIS A 25 -1.22 10.18 4.83
C HIS A 25 0.01 11.01 5.26
N GLY A 26 0.75 11.64 4.34
CA GLY A 26 1.93 12.43 4.67
C GLY A 26 2.63 13.07 3.48
N ASP A 27 3.77 13.73 3.73
CA ASP A 27 4.64 14.31 2.68
C ASP A 27 5.56 13.25 2.03
N HIS A 28 5.21 11.97 2.13
CA HIS A 28 5.95 10.85 1.56
C HIS A 28 5.02 9.92 0.79
N ARG A 29 5.59 9.18 -0.17
CA ARG A 29 4.86 8.20 -0.97
C ARG A 29 5.53 6.85 -0.83
N VAL A 30 4.78 5.87 -0.39
CA VAL A 30 5.23 4.50 -0.19
C VAL A 30 4.53 3.62 -1.21
N PHE A 31 5.33 2.88 -1.96
CA PHE A 31 4.84 1.95 -2.97
C PHE A 31 4.91 0.55 -2.40
N LEU A 32 3.85 -0.23 -2.61
CA LEU A 32 3.70 -1.58 -2.08
C LEU A 32 2.97 -2.43 -3.13
N HIS A 33 3.40 -3.67 -3.33
CA HIS A 33 2.56 -4.64 -4.04
C HIS A 33 1.44 -5.11 -3.09
N GLU A 34 0.20 -5.28 -3.57
CA GLU A 34 -0.90 -5.82 -2.76
C GLU A 34 -0.51 -7.16 -2.12
N GLN A 35 0.18 -8.02 -2.86
CA GLN A 35 0.68 -9.30 -2.33
C GLN A 35 1.68 -9.11 -1.19
N CYS A 36 2.57 -8.11 -1.27
CA CYS A 36 3.50 -7.81 -0.18
C CYS A 36 2.74 -7.26 1.02
N ALA A 37 1.84 -6.30 0.82
CA ALA A 37 1.07 -5.70 1.90
C ALA A 37 0.18 -6.74 2.62
N ARG A 38 -0.49 -7.64 1.87
CA ARG A 38 -1.21 -8.78 2.42
C ARG A 38 -0.30 -9.80 3.12
N GLY A 39 0.87 -10.08 2.56
CA GLY A 39 1.84 -11.01 3.14
C GLY A 39 2.42 -10.56 4.49
N TYR A 40 2.44 -9.24 4.72
CA TYR A 40 2.89 -8.61 5.98
C TYR A 40 1.73 -8.18 6.89
N GLU A 41 0.50 -8.62 6.60
CA GLU A 41 -0.71 -8.29 7.40
C GLU A 41 -0.93 -6.77 7.55
N LEU A 42 -0.51 -5.98 6.55
CA LEU A 42 -0.74 -4.53 6.52
C LEU A 42 -2.08 -4.14 5.92
N VAL A 43 -2.74 -5.10 5.27
CA VAL A 43 -4.01 -4.96 4.56
C VAL A 43 -5.09 -5.58 5.42
N GLU A 44 -6.05 -4.77 5.84
CA GLU A 44 -7.28 -5.22 6.50
C GLU A 44 -8.49 -4.92 5.61
N ASP A 45 -9.39 -5.90 5.47
CA ASP A 45 -10.65 -5.71 4.75
C ASP A 45 -11.52 -4.74 5.55
N ALA A 46 -11.75 -3.53 5.04
CA ALA A 46 -12.59 -2.56 5.73
C ALA A 46 -14.02 -3.11 5.79
N ALA A 47 -14.48 -3.46 6.99
CA ALA A 47 -15.77 -4.12 7.18
C ALA A 47 -16.98 -3.29 6.68
N ASP A 48 -16.79 -1.98 6.46
CA ASP A 48 -17.84 -1.02 6.14
C ASP A 48 -17.96 -0.67 4.64
N ALA A 49 -16.95 -1.00 3.82
CA ALA A 49 -16.94 -0.65 2.40
C ALA A 49 -16.56 -1.86 1.54
N ARG A 50 -17.49 -2.29 0.67
CA ARG A 50 -17.47 -3.55 -0.10
C ARG A 50 -16.32 -3.72 -1.10
N ASP A 51 -15.36 -2.80 -1.13
CA ASP A 51 -14.19 -2.82 -1.99
C ASP A 51 -13.02 -2.04 -1.40
N ALA A 52 -13.13 -1.56 -0.14
CA ALA A 52 -12.13 -0.69 0.43
C ALA A 52 -11.19 -1.48 1.35
N VAL A 53 -9.90 -1.22 1.20
CA VAL A 53 -8.85 -1.92 1.93
C VAL A 53 -8.13 -0.92 2.81
N GLU A 54 -8.10 -1.18 4.11
CA GLU A 54 -7.30 -0.40 5.07
C GLU A 54 -5.86 -0.88 4.98
N VAL A 55 -4.95 0.02 4.61
CA VAL A 55 -3.53 -0.27 4.44
C VAL A 55 -2.71 0.59 5.38
N THR A 56 -1.93 -0.08 6.23
CA THR A 56 -1.01 0.60 7.16
C THR A 56 0.33 0.88 6.48
N CYS A 57 0.76 2.15 6.50
CA CYS A 57 2.05 2.58 6.01
C CYS A 57 3.18 2.06 6.91
N PRO A 58 4.16 1.30 6.38
CA PRO A 58 5.28 0.80 7.17
C PRO A 58 6.32 1.88 7.51
N GLU A 59 6.31 3.03 6.84
CA GLU A 59 7.27 4.11 7.08
C GLU A 59 6.87 4.98 8.28
N CYS A 60 5.60 5.37 8.36
CA CYS A 60 5.10 6.29 9.38
C CYS A 60 4.01 5.72 10.30
N GLY A 61 3.44 4.55 9.96
CA GLY A 61 2.37 3.91 10.71
C GLY A 61 0.97 4.50 10.47
N ALA A 62 0.79 5.35 9.47
CA ALA A 62 -0.53 5.89 9.15
C ALA A 62 -1.36 4.89 8.33
N VAL A 63 -2.68 4.90 8.51
CA VAL A 63 -3.61 3.99 7.81
C VAL A 63 -4.33 4.77 6.72
N GLU A 64 -4.31 4.25 5.49
CA GLU A 64 -5.10 4.76 4.36
C GLU A 64 -6.13 3.74 3.90
N VAL A 65 -7.22 4.22 3.31
CA VAL A 65 -8.26 3.38 2.72
C VAL A 65 -8.12 3.46 1.20
N HIS A 66 -7.86 2.31 0.57
CA HIS A 66 -7.75 2.17 -0.89
C HIS A 66 -9.02 1.58 -1.48
#